data_AF-A0A354EXP0-F1
#
_entry.id   AF-A0A354EXP0-F1
#
_cell.length_a   1.000
_cell.length_b   1.000
_cell.length_c   1.000
_cell.angle_alpha   90.00
_cell.angle_beta   90.00
_cell.angle_gamma   90.00
#
_symmetry.space_group_name_H-M   'P 1'
#
loop_
_entity.id
_entity.type
_entity.pdbx_description
1 polymer ?
#
loop_
_entity_poly.entity_id
_entity_poly.type
_entity_poly.pdbx_seq_one_letter_code
_entity_poly.pdbx_strand_id
1 'polypeptide(L)'
;MIKGRYKSFSNRLIDAMKSNGHVASRSPSGICISTLSKFAGASEQICRHYIRGDGLPDYEKVINIAAHLNVTPGWLLFGEPAPSQPIPHTKPIDDELLHYILNRSHLLYQEETEQTDNYADFVLGLVREVREINTSSENLLKIINLAIGSISSFTEKRRKSAIL
;
A
#
# COMPACT_ATOMS: atom_id res chain seq x y z
N MET A 1 -31.85 -0.69 -12.05
CA MET A 1 -30.81 0.31 -11.72
C MET A 1 -29.50 -0.42 -11.51
N ILE A 2 -28.48 -0.15 -12.34
CA ILE A 2 -27.15 -0.72 -12.18
C ILE A 2 -26.54 -0.07 -10.93
N LYS A 3 -26.27 -0.87 -9.89
CA LYS A 3 -25.53 -0.39 -8.72
C LYS A 3 -24.12 -0.07 -9.18
N GLY A 4 -23.69 1.19 -9.04
CA GLY A 4 -22.30 1.59 -9.31
C GLY A 4 -21.33 0.65 -8.59
N ARG A 5 -20.23 0.27 -9.27
CA ARG A 5 -19.27 -0.74 -8.80
C ARG A 5 -18.72 -0.44 -7.40
N TYR A 6 -18.68 0.82 -7.01
CA TYR A 6 -18.10 1.31 -5.76
C TYR A 6 -19.14 1.93 -4.82
N LYS A 7 -20.36 1.40 -4.80
CA LYS A 7 -21.44 1.94 -3.94
C LYS A 7 -21.11 1.98 -2.46
N SER A 8 -20.40 0.99 -1.92
CA SER A 8 -20.03 0.98 -0.50
C SER A 8 -19.08 2.13 -0.14
N PHE A 9 -18.09 2.42 -1.00
CA PHE A 9 -17.21 3.58 -0.86
C PHE A 9 -18.01 4.89 -0.98
N SER A 10 -18.85 5.00 -2.01
CA SER A 10 -19.70 6.17 -2.25
C SER A 10 -20.58 6.50 -1.04
N ASN A 11 -21.22 5.49 -0.43
CA ASN A 11 -22.03 5.68 0.77
C ASN A 11 -21.19 6.18 1.95
N ARG A 12 -20.04 5.55 2.24
CA ARG A 12 -19.14 6.02 3.31
C ARG A 12 -18.66 7.44 3.10
N LEU A 13 -18.31 7.81 1.87
CA LEU A 13 -17.90 9.16 1.53
C LEU A 13 -19.04 10.17 1.76
N ILE A 14 -20.26 9.85 1.33
CA ILE A 14 -21.45 10.68 1.56
C ILE A 14 -21.70 10.83 3.06
N ASP A 15 -21.65 9.74 3.81
CA ASP A 15 -21.91 9.73 5.25
C ASP A 15 -20.84 10.51 6.00
N ALA A 16 -19.56 10.34 5.67
CA ALA A 16 -18.46 11.11 6.25
C ALA A 16 -18.58 12.61 5.96
N MET A 17 -18.94 12.98 4.72
CA MET A 17 -19.20 14.38 4.35
C MET A 17 -20.37 14.97 5.17
N LYS A 18 -21.45 14.21 5.37
CA LYS A 18 -22.60 14.63 6.18
C LYS A 18 -22.26 14.77 7.65
N SER A 19 -21.55 13.79 8.23
CA SER A 19 -21.13 13.79 9.63
C SER A 19 -20.17 14.94 9.96
N ASN A 20 -19.38 15.40 8.97
CA ASN A 20 -18.54 16.59 9.08
C ASN A 20 -19.27 17.90 8.72
N GLY A 21 -20.59 17.88 8.56
CA GLY A 21 -21.40 19.07 8.31
C GLY A 21 -21.32 19.63 6.88
N HIS A 22 -20.71 18.93 5.93
CA HIS A 22 -20.59 19.36 4.53
C HIS A 22 -21.83 19.00 3.70
N VAL A 23 -22.98 19.42 4.19
CA VAL A 23 -24.30 19.17 3.59
C VAL A 23 -24.70 20.25 2.60
N ALA A 24 -25.55 19.89 1.64
CA ALA A 24 -26.19 20.87 0.75
C ALA A 24 -27.62 20.43 0.45
N SER A 25 -28.60 21.21 0.92
CA SER A 25 -30.03 20.86 0.86
C SER A 25 -30.58 20.76 -0.57
N ARG A 26 -29.94 21.42 -1.54
CA ARG A 26 -30.33 21.39 -2.97
C ARG A 26 -29.58 20.33 -3.78
N SER A 27 -28.66 19.59 -3.16
CA SER A 27 -27.84 18.59 -3.85
C SER A 27 -28.56 17.23 -3.84
N PRO A 28 -28.64 16.50 -4.98
CA PRO A 28 -29.25 15.16 -5.03
C PRO A 28 -28.63 14.14 -4.07
N SER A 29 -27.34 14.29 -3.73
CA SER A 29 -26.64 13.44 -2.76
C SER A 29 -26.67 14.00 -1.33
N GLY A 30 -27.24 15.19 -1.13
CA GLY A 30 -27.30 15.89 0.15
C GLY A 30 -25.97 16.48 0.63
N ILE A 31 -24.93 16.50 -0.21
CA ILE A 31 -23.59 17.02 0.14
C ILE A 31 -23.14 18.16 -0.77
N CYS A 32 -22.24 19.00 -0.27
CA CYS A 32 -21.62 20.07 -1.03
C CYS A 32 -20.50 19.53 -1.95
N ILE A 33 -20.79 19.40 -3.26
CA ILE A 33 -19.83 18.88 -4.25
C ILE A 33 -18.61 19.80 -4.42
N SER A 34 -18.79 21.13 -4.34
CA SER A 34 -17.67 22.08 -4.37
C SER A 34 -16.70 21.85 -3.21
N THR A 35 -17.18 21.53 -2.01
CA THR A 35 -16.32 21.21 -0.87
C THR A 35 -15.52 19.92 -1.12
N LEU A 36 -16.18 18.88 -1.62
CA LEU A 36 -15.50 17.63 -1.97
C LEU A 36 -14.44 17.84 -3.08
N SER A 37 -14.73 18.68 -4.06
CA SER A 37 -13.79 19.06 -5.12
C SER A 37 -12.53 19.71 -4.56
N LYS A 38 -12.68 20.61 -3.58
CA LYS A 38 -11.55 21.22 -2.86
C LYS A 38 -10.75 20.20 -2.06
N PHE A 39 -11.42 19.34 -1.29
CA PHE A 39 -10.75 18.30 -0.49
C PHE A 39 -9.98 17.31 -1.34
N ALA A 40 -10.57 16.91 -2.47
CA ALA A 40 -9.92 15.99 -3.40
C ALA A 40 -8.85 16.66 -4.26
N GLY A 41 -8.86 17.98 -4.43
CA GLY A 41 -8.07 18.62 -5.48
C GLY A 41 -8.45 18.11 -6.88
N ALA A 42 -9.75 17.88 -7.11
CA ALA A 42 -10.29 17.32 -8.34
C ALA A 42 -11.49 18.15 -8.84
N SER A 43 -11.86 18.04 -10.12
CA SER A 43 -13.04 18.75 -10.63
C SER A 43 -14.34 18.20 -10.04
N GLU A 44 -15.37 19.04 -9.95
CA GLU A 44 -16.69 18.61 -9.47
C GLU A 44 -17.25 17.42 -10.25
N GLN A 45 -16.99 17.35 -11.55
CA GLN A 45 -17.45 16.25 -12.40
C GLN A 45 -16.84 14.91 -11.98
N ILE A 46 -15.54 14.91 -11.68
CA ILE A 46 -14.85 13.74 -11.14
C ILE A 46 -15.41 13.36 -9.77
N CYS A 47 -15.66 14.34 -8.89
CA CYS A 47 -16.30 14.10 -7.61
C CYS A 47 -17.71 13.49 -7.74
N ARG A 48 -18.48 13.85 -8.78
CA ARG A 48 -19.79 13.23 -9.05
C ARG A 48 -19.66 11.74 -9.40
N HIS A 49 -18.59 11.32 -10.08
CA HIS A 49 -18.33 9.89 -10.30
C HIS A 49 -18.08 9.15 -8.99
N TYR A 50 -17.31 9.74 -8.05
CA TYR A 50 -17.09 9.17 -6.72
C TYR A 50 -18.39 9.00 -5.94
N ILE A 51 -19.23 10.05 -5.95
CA ILE A 51 -20.51 10.06 -5.24
C ILE A 51 -21.55 9.15 -5.89
N ARG A 52 -21.49 8.92 -7.20
CA ARG A 52 -22.33 7.91 -7.87
C ARG A 52 -21.84 6.49 -7.61
N GLY A 53 -20.58 6.31 -7.24
CA GLY A 53 -19.93 5.00 -7.10
C GLY A 53 -19.50 4.42 -8.44
N ASP A 54 -19.29 5.27 -9.44
CA ASP A 54 -18.86 4.89 -10.80
C ASP A 54 -17.34 4.76 -10.89
N GLY A 55 -16.60 5.39 -9.97
CA GLY A 55 -15.14 5.34 -9.91
C GLY A 55 -14.61 5.59 -8.50
N LEU A 56 -13.34 5.26 -8.29
CA LEU A 56 -12.58 5.56 -7.07
C LEU A 56 -11.63 6.73 -7.31
N PRO A 57 -11.30 7.52 -6.27
CA PRO A 57 -10.18 8.45 -6.32
C PRO A 57 -8.85 7.69 -6.36
N ASP A 58 -7.82 8.33 -6.92
CA ASP A 58 -6.45 7.83 -6.80
C ASP A 58 -5.91 7.98 -5.37
N TYR A 59 -4.73 7.40 -5.14
CA TYR A 59 -4.11 7.34 -3.82
C TYR A 59 -4.05 8.72 -3.15
N GLU A 60 -3.49 9.73 -3.80
CA GLU A 60 -3.35 11.08 -3.24
C GLU A 60 -4.71 11.71 -2.90
N LYS A 61 -5.71 11.57 -3.77
CA LYS A 61 -7.05 12.08 -3.53
C LYS A 61 -7.71 11.42 -2.33
N VAL A 62 -7.54 10.10 -2.17
CA VAL A 62 -8.06 9.38 -1.00
C VAL A 62 -7.41 9.90 0.28
N ILE A 63 -6.08 10.08 0.29
CA ILE A 63 -5.36 10.64 1.45
C ILE A 63 -5.91 12.03 1.80
N ASN A 64 -6.03 12.92 0.81
CA ASN A 64 -6.50 14.28 1.03
C ASN A 64 -7.95 14.33 1.53
N ILE A 65 -8.86 13.57 0.91
CA ILE A 65 -10.25 13.50 1.36
C ILE A 65 -10.33 12.96 2.80
N ALA A 66 -9.62 11.87 3.08
CA ALA A 66 -9.65 11.23 4.39
C ALA A 66 -9.14 12.17 5.49
N ALA A 67 -8.05 12.91 5.22
CA ALA A 67 -7.50 13.90 6.14
C ALA A 67 -8.49 15.03 6.44
N HIS A 68 -9.14 15.60 5.42
CA HIS A 68 -10.14 16.68 5.63
C HIS A 68 -11.39 16.19 6.36
N LEU A 69 -11.75 14.91 6.24
CA LEU A 69 -12.92 14.31 6.88
C LEU A 69 -12.60 13.66 8.24
N ASN A 70 -11.35 13.73 8.70
CA ASN A 70 -10.86 13.12 9.93
C ASN A 70 -11.19 11.61 10.02
N VAL A 71 -11.02 10.89 8.92
CA VAL A 71 -11.18 9.43 8.83
C VAL A 71 -9.90 8.80 8.27
N THR A 72 -9.73 7.48 8.43
CA THR A 72 -8.59 6.80 7.81
C THR A 72 -8.87 6.51 6.32
N PRO A 73 -7.83 6.52 5.46
CA PRO A 73 -7.97 6.09 4.06
C PRO A 73 -8.54 4.67 3.92
N GLY A 74 -8.12 3.75 4.80
CA GLY A 74 -8.63 2.37 4.84
C GLY A 74 -10.12 2.29 5.20
N TRP A 75 -10.57 3.06 6.20
CA TRP A 75 -11.98 3.17 6.52
C TRP A 75 -12.78 3.73 5.34
N LEU A 76 -12.28 4.79 4.71
CA LEU A 76 -12.98 5.42 3.58
C LEU A 76 -13.12 4.45 2.40
N LEU A 77 -12.03 3.80 2.00
CA LEU A 77 -12.00 2.87 0.86
C LEU A 77 -12.70 1.55 1.13
N PHE A 78 -12.55 0.96 2.32
CA PHE A 78 -12.93 -0.42 2.59
C PHE A 78 -13.86 -0.60 3.79
N GLY A 79 -13.99 0.40 4.64
CA GLY A 79 -14.79 0.33 5.87
C GLY A 79 -14.05 -0.33 7.03
N GLU A 80 -12.73 -0.49 6.92
CA GLU A 80 -11.90 -1.03 7.98
C GLU A 80 -11.87 -0.07 9.17
N PRO A 81 -12.07 -0.57 10.41
CA PRO A 81 -11.90 0.26 11.59
C PRO A 81 -10.45 0.75 11.66
N ALA A 82 -10.25 1.95 12.24
CA ALA A 82 -8.90 2.41 12.53
C ALA A 82 -8.18 1.34 13.36
N PRO A 83 -6.91 1.01 13.05
CA PRO A 83 -6.17 0.03 13.81
C PRO A 83 -6.17 0.48 15.28
N SER A 84 -6.57 -0.44 16.17
CA SER A 84 -6.69 -0.20 17.61
C SER A 84 -5.34 0.04 18.30
N GLN A 85 -4.24 -0.20 17.58
CA GLN A 85 -2.89 0.06 18.04
C GLN A 85 -2.13 0.87 17.00
N PRO A 86 -1.31 1.86 17.43
CA PRO A 86 -0.40 2.54 16.53
C PRO A 86 0.51 1.52 15.86
N ILE A 87 0.72 1.66 14.55
CA ILE A 87 1.65 0.82 13.79
C ILE A 87 3.00 0.91 14.50
N PRO A 88 3.64 -0.22 14.89
CA PRO A 88 4.90 -0.17 15.59
C PRO A 88 5.91 0.66 14.80
N HIS A 89 6.46 1.70 15.43
CA HIS A 89 7.55 2.50 14.88
C HIS A 89 8.80 1.63 14.83
N THR A 90 8.91 0.80 13.80
CA THR A 90 10.11 0.04 13.52
C THR A 90 11.16 0.99 12.94
N LYS A 91 12.42 0.89 13.38
CA LYS A 91 13.53 1.78 12.98
C LYS A 91 13.62 1.90 11.45
N PRO A 92 13.49 3.08 10.82
CA PRO A 92 13.42 3.19 9.37
C PRO A 92 14.63 2.52 8.70
N ILE A 93 14.39 1.78 7.62
CA ILE A 93 15.47 1.30 6.77
C ILE A 93 15.92 2.46 5.88
N ASP A 94 17.23 2.55 5.64
CA ASP A 94 17.79 3.50 4.69
C ASP A 94 17.33 3.19 3.26
N ASP A 95 16.95 4.23 2.51
CA ASP A 95 16.36 4.08 1.17
C ASP A 95 17.36 3.48 0.16
N GLU A 96 18.65 3.82 0.25
CA GLU A 96 19.68 3.25 -0.62
C GLU A 96 19.86 1.76 -0.34
N LEU A 97 19.83 1.39 0.94
CA LEU A 97 19.93 0.01 1.38
C LEU A 97 18.71 -0.82 0.97
N LEU A 98 17.50 -0.27 1.12
CA LEU A 98 16.27 -0.92 0.64
C LEU A 98 16.31 -1.11 -0.87
N HIS A 99 16.69 -0.07 -1.62
CA HIS A 99 16.83 -0.14 -3.06
C HIS A 99 17.86 -1.21 -3.48
N TYR A 100 18.99 -1.29 -2.77
CA TYR A 100 20.01 -2.31 -3.02
C TYR A 100 19.47 -3.72 -2.79
N ILE A 101 18.78 -3.98 -1.67
CA ILE A 101 18.17 -5.27 -1.36
C ILE A 101 17.18 -5.67 -2.45
N LEU A 102 16.28 -4.77 -2.84
CA LEU A 102 15.27 -5.04 -3.88
C LEU A 102 15.93 -5.37 -5.22
N ASN A 103 16.91 -4.57 -5.66
CA ASN A 103 17.61 -4.78 -6.92
C ASN A 103 18.36 -6.13 -6.94
N ARG A 104 19.03 -6.49 -5.84
CA ARG A 104 19.73 -7.79 -5.74
C ARG A 104 18.76 -8.96 -5.60
N SER A 105 17.63 -8.77 -4.93
CA SER A 105 16.63 -9.83 -4.73
C SER A 105 15.92 -10.25 -6.01
N HIS A 106 15.88 -9.39 -7.04
CA HIS A 106 15.30 -9.72 -8.34
C HIS A 106 15.88 -11.01 -8.92
N LEU A 107 17.16 -11.31 -8.65
CA LEU A 107 17.82 -12.56 -9.06
C LEU A 107 17.11 -13.82 -8.54
N LEU A 108 16.42 -13.74 -7.40
CA LEU A 108 15.65 -14.86 -6.83
C LEU A 108 14.38 -15.14 -7.62
N TYR A 109 13.83 -14.13 -8.30
CA TYR A 109 12.56 -14.20 -9.03
C TYR A 109 12.73 -14.49 -10.52
N GLN A 110 13.96 -14.63 -11.01
CA GLN A 110 14.23 -14.93 -12.43
C GLN A 110 13.93 -16.40 -12.81
N GLU A 111 13.68 -17.27 -11.83
CA GLU A 111 13.41 -18.68 -12.07
C GLU A 111 11.90 -18.97 -11.95
N GLU A 112 11.30 -19.52 -13.00
CA GLU A 112 9.92 -20.04 -13.00
C GLU A 112 9.82 -21.20 -11.99
N THR A 113 9.46 -20.86 -10.75
CA THR A 113 9.22 -21.83 -9.69
C THR A 113 7.93 -21.46 -8.96
N GLU A 114 7.14 -22.46 -8.58
CA GLU A 114 5.89 -22.32 -7.81
C GLU A 114 6.11 -21.80 -6.37
N GLN A 115 7.33 -21.35 -6.03
CA GLN A 115 7.78 -21.02 -4.67
C GLN A 115 8.01 -19.50 -4.48
N THR A 116 7.36 -18.66 -5.27
CA THR A 116 7.49 -17.19 -5.21
C THR A 116 7.24 -16.61 -3.82
N ASP A 117 6.33 -17.22 -3.05
CA ASP A 117 5.99 -16.77 -1.69
C ASP A 117 7.18 -16.91 -0.72
N ASN A 118 8.04 -17.92 -0.91
CA ASN A 118 9.20 -18.18 -0.06
C ASN A 118 10.30 -17.10 -0.25
N TYR A 119 10.44 -16.56 -1.45
CA TYR A 119 11.40 -15.49 -1.71
C TYR A 119 10.97 -14.16 -1.12
N ALA A 120 9.68 -13.84 -1.16
CA ALA A 120 9.16 -12.63 -0.53
C ALA A 120 9.39 -12.66 0.99
N ASP A 121 9.11 -13.79 1.64
CA ASP A 121 9.37 -13.99 3.07
C ASP A 121 10.86 -13.90 3.42
N PHE A 122 11.72 -14.50 2.60
CA PHE A 122 13.17 -14.39 2.77
C PHE A 122 13.66 -12.95 2.67
N VAL A 123 13.25 -12.21 1.63
CA VAL A 123 13.65 -10.81 1.43
C VAL A 123 13.15 -9.93 2.57
N LEU A 124 11.92 -10.17 3.05
CA LEU A 124 11.37 -9.46 4.19
C LEU A 124 12.15 -9.76 5.48
N GLY A 125 12.55 -11.02 5.68
CA GLY A 125 13.47 -11.43 6.75
C GLY A 125 14.80 -10.70 6.69
N LEU A 126 15.42 -10.67 5.50
CA LEU A 126 16.68 -9.97 5.27
C LEU A 126 16.58 -8.46 5.56
N VAL A 127 15.49 -7.81 5.12
CA VAL A 127 15.22 -6.40 5.44
C VAL A 127 15.13 -6.18 6.95
N ARG A 128 14.47 -7.08 7.69
CA ARG A 128 14.37 -6.98 9.15
C ARG A 128 15.71 -7.16 9.84
N GLU A 129 16.51 -8.15 9.43
CA GLU A 129 17.83 -8.42 10.02
C GLU A 129 18.81 -7.28 9.77
N VAL A 130 18.91 -6.81 8.52
CA VAL A 130 19.85 -5.75 8.11
C VAL A 130 19.61 -4.43 8.87
N ARG A 131 18.36 -4.13 9.26
CA ARG A 131 18.02 -2.94 10.06
C ARG A 131 18.63 -2.93 11.46
N GLU A 132 18.84 -4.13 12.03
CA GLU A 132 19.34 -4.33 13.39
C GLU A 132 20.87 -4.47 13.45
N ILE A 133 21.53 -4.75 12.31
CA ILE A 133 22.98 -4.92 12.26
C ILE A 133 23.68 -3.56 12.36
N ASN A 134 24.48 -3.37 13.41
CA ASN A 134 25.30 -2.18 13.60
C ASN A 134 26.70 -2.36 12.96
N THR A 135 26.84 -2.04 11.67
CA THR A 135 28.13 -2.10 10.96
C THR A 135 28.21 -1.04 9.85
N SER A 136 29.35 -0.94 9.15
CA SER A 136 29.54 0.00 8.04
C SER A 136 28.69 -0.37 6.83
N SER A 137 28.35 0.61 5.99
CA SER A 137 27.59 0.38 4.75
C SER A 137 28.24 -0.68 3.86
N GLU A 138 29.58 -0.65 3.72
CA GLU A 138 30.32 -1.65 2.95
C GLU A 138 30.13 -3.08 3.48
N ASN A 139 30.14 -3.26 4.80
CA ASN A 139 29.93 -4.56 5.43
C ASN A 139 28.47 -5.02 5.31
N LEU A 140 27.49 -4.11 5.39
CA LEU A 140 26.10 -4.43 5.13
C LEU A 140 25.90 -4.96 3.70
N LEU A 141 26.50 -4.33 2.69
CA LEU A 141 26.43 -4.81 1.30
C LEU A 141 27.05 -6.21 1.13
N LYS A 142 28.16 -6.48 1.81
CA LYS A 142 28.80 -7.82 1.82
C LYS A 142 27.89 -8.87 2.46
N ILE A 143 27.26 -8.54 3.58
CA ILE A 143 26.30 -9.43 4.28
C ILE A 143 25.09 -9.73 3.38
N ILE A 144 24.52 -8.71 2.74
CA ILE A 144 23.39 -8.87 1.82
C ILE A 144 23.76 -9.77 0.64
N ASN A 145 24.92 -9.54 0.01
CA ASN A 145 25.40 -10.37 -1.09
C ASN A 145 25.63 -11.83 -0.67
N LEU A 146 26.16 -12.05 0.53
CA LEU A 146 26.36 -13.38 1.08
C LEU A 146 25.02 -14.10 1.33
N ALA A 147 24.04 -13.41 1.92
CA ALA A 147 22.72 -13.98 2.19
C ALA A 147 21.98 -14.36 0.89
N ILE A 148 21.94 -13.46 -0.10
CA ILE A 148 21.31 -13.72 -1.39
C ILE A 148 22.04 -14.82 -2.16
N GLY A 149 23.38 -14.80 -2.20
CA GLY A 149 24.16 -15.85 -2.87
C GLY A 149 23.99 -17.23 -2.22
N SER A 150 23.81 -17.28 -0.91
CA SER A 150 23.60 -18.54 -0.17
C SER A 150 22.28 -19.20 -0.55
N ILE A 151 21.19 -18.43 -0.65
CA ILE A 151 19.89 -18.99 -1.02
C ILE A 151 19.83 -19.36 -2.51
N SER A 152 20.41 -18.54 -3.41
CA SER A 152 20.49 -18.87 -4.84
C SER A 152 21.29 -20.14 -5.11
N SER A 153 22.44 -20.32 -4.44
CA SER A 153 23.26 -21.52 -4.64
C SER A 153 22.64 -22.78 -4.02
N PHE A 154 21.85 -22.64 -2.96
CA PHE A 154 21.12 -23.74 -2.34
C PHE A 154 19.98 -24.26 -3.23
N THR A 155 19.24 -23.36 -3.88
CA THR A 155 18.18 -23.73 -4.84
C THR A 155 18.77 -24.41 -6.07
N GLU A 156 19.86 -23.90 -6.62
CA GLU A 156 20.58 -24.54 -7.73
C GLU A 156 21.06 -25.96 -7.39
N LYS A 157 21.63 -26.17 -6.19
CA LYS A 157 22.10 -27.49 -5.74
C LYS A 157 20.95 -28.48 -5.57
N ARG A 158 19.83 -28.09 -4.94
CA ARG A 158 18.66 -28.97 -4.81
C ARG A 158 18.09 -29.38 -6.17
N ARG A 159 18.05 -28.45 -7.14
CA ARG A 159 17.57 -28.75 -8.50
C ARG A 159 18.45 -29.78 -9.18
N LYS A 160 19.79 -29.64 -9.13
CA LYS A 160 20.72 -30.64 -9.71
C LYS A 160 20.57 -32.03 -9.08
N SER A 161 20.25 -32.11 -7.79
CA SER A 161 20.01 -33.36 -7.09
C SER A 161 18.64 -33.98 -7.34
N ALA A 162 17.66 -33.22 -7.84
CA ALA A 162 16.30 -33.71 -8.14
C ALA A 162 16.13 -34.21 -9.60
N ILE A 163 17.11 -33.97 -10.46
CA ILE A 163 17.12 -34.36 -11.89
C ILE A 163 17.95 -35.65 -12.12
N LEU A 164 18.56 -36.20 -11.07
CA LEU A 164 19.27 -37.50 -11.05
C LEU A 164 18.43 -38.56 -10.33
#